data_AF-A0A968LW04-F1
#
_entry.id   AF-A0A968LW04-F1
#
_cell.length_a   1.000
_cell.length_b   1.000
_cell.length_c   1.000
_cell.angle_alpha   90.00
_cell.angle_beta   90.00
_cell.angle_gamma   90.00
#
_symmetry.space_group_name_H-M   'P 1'
#
loop_
_entity.id
_entity.type
_entity.pdbx_description
1 polymer ?
#
loop_
_entity_poly.entity_id
_entity_poly.type
_entity_poly.pdbx_seq_one_letter_code
_entity_poly.pdbx_strand_id
1 'polypeptide(L)'
;QAAAGLQLSSCGDTLKTRIDLRTKPAIHPRDKSRVFWLTSDKETLRYTAKILGQEAKAEEVLGQYQQRIDELKKRLGNQLQQLEIAVIFYGEGIIYTISDRATLVPVVFNDIGLRYKFLSRGGNLEPPLSIEAMSDYDADILFIVNVAEKPSSFYFQHPIFRSLKAVKNNRAYIVEQETWSAQGMLGANKLLNDLFKYLPQGG
;
A
#
# COMPACT_ATOMS: atom_id res chain seq x y z
N GLN A 1 -29.06 -44.86 -24.22
CA GLN A 1 -27.59 -44.97 -24.14
C GLN A 1 -27.06 -43.59 -24.53
N ALA A 2 -26.81 -42.64 -23.60
CA ALA A 2 -25.55 -42.41 -22.84
C ALA A 2 -24.31 -42.38 -23.78
N ALA A 3 -23.43 -41.38 -23.84
CA ALA A 3 -22.86 -40.45 -22.85
C ALA A 3 -22.40 -39.14 -23.57
N ALA A 4 -22.62 -37.94 -23.04
CA ALA A 4 -21.77 -37.15 -22.11
C ALA A 4 -20.40 -36.70 -22.68
N GLY A 5 -20.24 -35.38 -22.81
CA GLY A 5 -18.97 -34.69 -23.08
C GLY A 5 -19.12 -33.19 -22.80
N LEU A 6 -19.11 -32.81 -21.52
CA LEU A 6 -18.98 -31.41 -21.10
C LEU A 6 -17.52 -30.96 -21.33
N GLN A 7 -17.33 -29.87 -22.07
CA GLN A 7 -16.14 -29.03 -21.94
C GLN A 7 -16.55 -27.71 -21.27
N LEU A 8 -16.02 -27.51 -20.07
CA LEU A 8 -15.95 -26.24 -19.36
C LEU A 8 -14.96 -25.32 -20.11
N SER A 9 -15.42 -24.21 -20.67
CA SER A 9 -14.57 -23.10 -21.09
C SER A 9 -14.82 -21.89 -20.20
N SER A 10 -13.72 -21.21 -19.85
CA SER A 10 -13.57 -20.27 -18.76
C SER A 10 -14.52 -19.07 -18.82
N CYS A 11 -15.17 -18.79 -17.68
CA CYS A 11 -15.90 -17.56 -17.43
C CYS A 11 -14.92 -16.37 -17.40
N GLY A 12 -14.72 -15.74 -18.57
CA GLY A 12 -13.89 -14.54 -18.73
C GLY A 12 -14.57 -13.41 -19.50
N ASP A 13 -15.80 -13.61 -19.99
CA ASP A 13 -16.46 -12.67 -20.90
C ASP A 13 -17.96 -12.58 -20.65
N THR A 14 -18.39 -12.00 -19.54
CA THR A 14 -19.66 -11.24 -19.51
C THR A 14 -19.74 -10.39 -18.25
N LEU A 15 -19.83 -9.06 -18.43
CA LEU A 15 -20.62 -8.07 -17.67
C LEU A 15 -20.01 -6.68 -17.83
N LYS A 16 -20.17 -6.09 -19.03
CA LYS A 16 -20.03 -4.64 -19.22
C LYS A 16 -21.33 -3.96 -18.76
N THR A 17 -21.48 -3.71 -17.47
CA THR A 17 -22.54 -2.84 -16.96
C THR A 17 -22.09 -1.39 -17.14
N ARG A 18 -22.82 -0.64 -17.98
CA ARG A 18 -22.56 0.76 -18.34
C ARG A 18 -22.88 1.66 -17.13
N ILE A 19 -21.87 2.19 -16.45
CA ILE A 19 -22.04 3.28 -15.47
C ILE A 19 -21.88 4.61 -16.22
N ASP A 20 -22.91 5.47 -16.18
CA ASP A 20 -22.87 6.82 -16.74
C ASP A 20 -22.13 7.76 -15.77
N LEU A 21 -20.93 8.21 -16.15
CA LEU A 21 -20.01 9.03 -15.32
C LEU A 21 -20.15 10.55 -15.59
N ARG A 22 -21.33 11.04 -15.97
CA ARG A 22 -21.51 12.37 -16.59
C ARG A 22 -21.36 13.60 -15.69
N THR A 23 -21.02 13.47 -14.41
CA THR A 23 -20.68 14.63 -13.57
C THR A 23 -19.37 14.41 -12.84
N LYS A 24 -18.27 14.27 -13.59
CA LYS A 24 -16.91 14.39 -13.03
C LYS A 24 -16.46 15.85 -13.08
N PRO A 25 -15.96 16.44 -11.96
CA PRO A 25 -15.28 17.73 -12.03
C PRO A 25 -14.05 17.62 -12.94
N ALA A 26 -13.67 18.74 -13.57
CA ALA A 26 -12.55 18.79 -14.49
C ALA A 26 -11.23 18.51 -13.74
N ILE A 27 -10.67 17.32 -13.92
CA ILE A 27 -9.40 16.90 -13.35
C ILE A 27 -8.41 16.60 -14.49
N HIS A 28 -7.20 17.12 -14.35
CA HIS A 28 -6.12 17.11 -15.33
C HIS A 28 -5.72 15.67 -15.75
N PRO A 29 -5.35 15.40 -17.03
CA PRO A 29 -5.16 14.03 -17.54
C PRO A 29 -4.12 13.17 -16.82
N ARG A 30 -3.09 13.77 -16.20
CA ARG A 30 -2.05 13.07 -15.42
C ARG A 30 -2.52 12.61 -14.02
N ASP A 31 -3.70 13.03 -13.57
CA ASP A 31 -4.24 12.73 -12.24
C ASP A 31 -5.18 11.51 -12.23
N LYS A 32 -5.68 11.11 -13.41
CA LYS A 32 -6.76 10.12 -13.55
C LYS A 32 -6.35 8.69 -13.19
N SER A 33 -5.06 8.35 -13.27
CA SER A 33 -4.54 7.02 -12.92
C SER A 33 -4.15 6.89 -11.44
N ARG A 34 -3.84 8.01 -10.77
CA ARG A 34 -3.36 8.06 -9.37
C ARG A 34 -4.50 7.93 -8.35
N VAL A 35 -5.70 8.38 -8.69
CA VAL A 35 -6.89 8.42 -7.82
C VAL A 35 -7.83 7.21 -8.03
N PHE A 36 -7.59 6.37 -9.05
CA PHE A 36 -8.59 5.44 -9.59
C PHE A 36 -8.86 4.19 -8.71
N TRP A 37 -7.96 3.76 -7.81
CA TRP A 37 -8.01 2.41 -7.22
C TRP A 37 -8.23 2.28 -5.68
N LEU A 38 -8.09 3.29 -4.79
CA LEU A 38 -8.87 3.23 -3.51
C LEU A 38 -10.28 3.76 -3.66
N THR A 39 -10.52 4.52 -4.73
CA THR A 39 -11.85 4.57 -5.29
C THR A 39 -12.28 3.12 -5.54
N SER A 40 -11.47 2.24 -6.15
CA SER A 40 -11.91 0.83 -6.30
C SER A 40 -12.10 0.06 -5.00
N ASP A 41 -11.24 0.11 -3.97
CA ASP A 41 -11.47 -0.69 -2.75
C ASP A 41 -12.66 -0.17 -1.91
N LYS A 42 -12.75 1.15 -1.71
CA LYS A 42 -13.87 1.77 -0.98
C LYS A 42 -15.18 1.62 -1.77
N GLU A 43 -15.14 1.79 -3.09
CA GLU A 43 -16.31 1.57 -3.96
C GLU A 43 -16.65 0.08 -4.10
N THR A 44 -15.67 -0.83 -4.06
CA THR A 44 -15.92 -2.29 -4.06
C THR A 44 -16.65 -2.67 -2.78
N LEU A 45 -16.22 -2.16 -1.62
CA LEU A 45 -16.95 -2.37 -0.37
C LEU A 45 -18.39 -1.86 -0.47
N ARG A 46 -18.59 -0.62 -0.96
CA ARG A 46 -19.94 -0.05 -1.16
C ARG A 46 -20.79 -0.88 -2.12
N TYR A 47 -20.22 -1.32 -3.23
CA TYR A 47 -20.90 -2.12 -4.23
C TYR A 47 -21.30 -3.50 -3.70
N THR A 48 -20.37 -4.20 -3.03
CA THR A 48 -20.66 -5.47 -2.38
C THR A 48 -21.71 -5.31 -1.29
N ALA A 49 -21.63 -4.25 -0.48
CA ALA A 49 -22.62 -3.98 0.55
C ALA A 49 -24.01 -3.71 -0.04
N LYS A 50 -24.10 -2.99 -1.16
CA LYS A 50 -25.36 -2.78 -1.88
C LYS A 50 -25.98 -4.08 -2.37
N ILE A 51 -25.18 -5.01 -2.88
CA ILE A 51 -25.67 -6.34 -3.29
C ILE A 51 -26.23 -7.12 -2.08
N LEU A 52 -25.61 -6.94 -0.91
CA LEU A 52 -25.97 -7.65 0.32
C LEU A 52 -27.02 -6.92 1.17
N GLY A 53 -27.46 -5.71 0.80
CA GLY A 53 -28.33 -4.87 1.62
C GLY A 53 -27.69 -4.40 2.94
N GLN A 54 -26.37 -4.18 2.93
CA GLN A 54 -25.56 -3.82 4.11
C GLN A 54 -24.86 -2.45 3.97
N GLU A 55 -25.42 -1.53 3.20
CA GLU A 55 -24.82 -0.23 2.88
C GLU A 55 -24.44 0.57 4.13
N ALA A 56 -25.31 0.57 5.15
CA ALA A 56 -25.04 1.25 6.42
C ALA A 56 -23.75 0.74 7.11
N LYS A 57 -23.50 -0.58 7.02
CA LYS A 57 -22.30 -1.20 7.61
C LYS A 57 -21.04 -0.86 6.81
N ALA A 58 -21.15 -0.73 5.49
CA ALA A 58 -20.03 -0.25 4.67
C ALA A 58 -19.64 1.18 5.02
N GLU A 59 -20.62 2.10 5.15
CA GLU A 59 -20.32 3.48 5.54
C GLU A 59 -19.77 3.57 6.96
N GLU A 60 -20.22 2.71 7.89
CA GLU A 60 -19.61 2.62 9.23
C GLU A 60 -18.11 2.26 9.15
N VAL A 61 -17.77 1.21 8.40
CA VAL A 61 -16.36 0.77 8.22
C VAL A 61 -15.51 1.85 7.57
N LEU A 62 -16.05 2.54 6.55
CA LEU A 62 -15.36 3.64 5.88
C LEU A 62 -15.18 4.86 6.80
N GLY A 63 -16.19 5.15 7.62
CA GLY A 63 -16.12 6.20 8.64
C GLY A 63 -15.06 5.93 9.70
N GLN A 64 -15.00 4.70 10.22
CA GLN A 64 -13.97 4.27 11.16
C GLN A 64 -12.57 4.38 10.56
N TYR A 65 -12.39 3.94 9.30
CA TYR A 65 -11.12 4.11 8.61
C TYR A 65 -10.72 5.59 8.50
N GLN A 66 -11.64 6.47 8.07
CA GLN A 66 -11.36 7.90 7.94
C GLN A 66 -11.01 8.54 9.29
N GLN A 67 -11.71 8.15 10.36
CA GLN A 67 -11.39 8.62 11.71
C GLN A 67 -9.95 8.26 12.11
N ARG A 68 -9.52 7.02 11.85
CA ARG A 68 -8.14 6.57 12.15
C ARG A 68 -7.09 7.32 11.33
N ILE A 69 -7.41 7.65 10.07
CA ILE A 69 -6.55 8.51 9.23
C ILE A 69 -6.38 9.88 9.90
N ASP A 70 -7.48 10.52 10.31
CA ASP A 70 -7.45 11.84 10.94
C ASP A 70 -6.75 11.82 12.29
N GLU A 71 -6.93 10.76 13.09
CA GLU A 71 -6.21 10.55 14.34
C GLU A 71 -4.69 10.44 14.12
N LEU A 72 -4.25 9.67 13.12
CA LEU A 72 -2.83 9.54 12.81
C LEU A 72 -2.25 10.85 12.30
N LYS A 73 -2.98 11.59 11.46
CA LYS A 73 -2.58 12.93 10.98
C LYS A 73 -2.38 13.89 12.15
N LYS A 74 -3.34 13.93 13.08
CA LYS A 74 -3.24 14.75 14.30
C LYS A 74 -2.06 14.34 15.16
N ARG A 75 -1.86 13.03 15.35
CA ARG A 75 -0.71 12.49 16.09
C ARG A 75 0.61 12.90 15.46
N LEU A 76 0.74 12.95 14.14
CA LEU A 76 1.99 13.32 13.47
C LEU A 76 2.24 14.83 13.48
N GLY A 77 1.19 15.66 13.48
CA GLY A 77 1.30 17.11 13.51
C GLY A 77 2.27 17.64 12.45
N ASN A 78 3.20 18.49 12.87
CA ASN A 78 4.20 19.11 11.98
C ASN A 78 5.20 18.10 11.37
N GLN A 79 5.39 16.93 12.01
CA GLN A 79 6.31 15.92 11.49
C GLN A 79 5.80 15.27 10.19
N LEU A 80 4.49 15.31 9.94
CA LEU A 80 3.88 14.72 8.75
C LEU A 80 4.57 15.13 7.44
N GLN A 81 4.96 16.41 7.34
CA GLN A 81 5.61 16.96 6.14
C GLN A 81 7.14 16.90 6.17
N GLN A 82 7.72 16.62 7.34
CA GLN A 82 9.18 16.56 7.52
C GLN A 82 9.71 15.15 7.26
N LEU A 83 8.92 14.12 7.57
CA LEU A 83 9.31 12.74 7.41
C LEU A 83 9.24 12.31 5.95
N GLU A 84 10.32 11.74 5.46
CA GLU A 84 10.33 10.93 4.25
C GLU A 84 10.37 9.45 4.61
N ILE A 85 9.46 8.66 4.03
CA ILE A 85 9.35 7.22 4.28
C ILE A 85 9.79 6.44 3.03
N ALA A 86 10.58 5.39 3.21
CA ALA A 86 10.85 4.39 2.19
C ALA A 86 10.25 3.04 2.59
N VAL A 87 9.75 2.30 1.60
CA VAL A 87 9.24 0.93 1.76
C VAL A 87 9.92 0.04 0.73
N ILE A 88 10.56 -1.02 1.18
CA ILE A 88 11.19 -2.02 0.32
C ILE A 88 10.64 -3.40 0.63
N PHE A 89 10.58 -4.25 -0.38
CA PHE A 89 10.34 -5.68 -0.26
C PHE A 89 11.67 -6.38 -0.51
N TYR A 90 12.14 -7.16 0.45
CA TYR A 90 13.43 -7.83 0.32
C TYR A 90 13.24 -9.35 0.28
N GLY A 91 13.67 -9.96 -0.82
CA GLY A 91 13.64 -11.40 -1.07
C GLY A 91 14.93 -11.85 -1.77
N GLU A 92 15.62 -12.85 -1.24
CA GLU A 92 16.75 -13.52 -1.93
C GLU A 92 17.85 -12.58 -2.49
N GLY A 93 18.23 -11.52 -1.76
CA GLY A 93 19.25 -10.56 -2.20
C GLY A 93 18.73 -9.49 -3.17
N ILE A 94 17.45 -9.57 -3.53
CA ILE A 94 16.77 -8.67 -4.44
C ILE A 94 15.83 -7.74 -3.65
N ILE A 95 15.85 -6.47 -4.04
CA ILE A 95 14.91 -5.46 -3.58
C ILE A 95 13.84 -5.26 -4.66
N TYR A 96 12.59 -5.37 -4.25
CA TYR A 96 11.45 -4.87 -4.99
C TYR A 96 10.91 -3.64 -4.28
N THR A 97 10.33 -2.76 -5.07
CA THR A 97 9.63 -1.60 -4.54
C THR A 97 8.22 -1.56 -5.05
N ILE A 98 7.41 -0.92 -4.24
CA ILE A 98 6.06 -0.59 -4.60
C ILE A 98 6.13 0.35 -5.79
N SER A 99 5.63 -0.07 -6.95
CA SER A 99 5.40 0.89 -8.03
C SER A 99 4.31 1.86 -7.59
N ASP A 100 4.31 3.06 -8.15
CA ASP A 100 3.28 4.07 -7.91
C ASP A 100 1.86 3.62 -8.32
N ARG A 101 1.71 2.39 -8.84
CA ARG A 101 0.48 1.83 -9.36
C ARG A 101 -0.09 0.78 -8.42
N ALA A 102 -1.15 1.17 -7.74
CA ALA A 102 -2.23 0.28 -7.30
C ALA A 102 -1.87 -0.79 -6.24
N THR A 103 -1.17 -0.40 -5.18
CA THR A 103 -1.15 -1.18 -3.93
C THR A 103 -1.72 -0.35 -2.77
N LEU A 104 -2.22 -1.03 -1.74
CA LEU A 104 -2.89 -0.41 -0.59
C LEU A 104 -2.01 0.64 0.12
N VAL A 105 -0.70 0.38 0.24
CA VAL A 105 0.26 1.22 0.97
C VAL A 105 0.34 2.67 0.43
N PRO A 106 0.63 2.92 -0.87
CA PRO A 106 0.63 4.25 -1.44
C PRO A 106 -0.62 5.04 -1.10
N VAL A 107 -1.77 4.38 -1.06
CA VAL A 107 -3.02 5.12 -0.92
C VAL A 107 -3.37 5.41 0.53
N VAL A 108 -3.11 4.49 1.46
CA VAL A 108 -3.14 4.83 2.89
C VAL A 108 -2.16 5.97 3.17
N PHE A 109 -0.95 5.94 2.59
CA PHE A 109 0.02 7.02 2.76
C PHE A 109 -0.48 8.35 2.20
N ASN A 110 -1.14 8.34 1.03
CA ASN A 110 -1.74 9.54 0.44
C ASN A 110 -2.94 10.07 1.25
N ASP A 111 -3.81 9.19 1.77
CA ASP A 111 -4.95 9.57 2.62
C ASP A 111 -4.45 10.28 3.91
N ILE A 112 -3.32 9.83 4.46
CA ILE A 112 -2.64 10.48 5.60
C ILE A 112 -1.91 11.77 5.15
N GLY A 113 -1.37 11.80 3.93
CA GLY A 113 -0.53 12.88 3.42
C GLY A 113 0.95 12.71 3.75
N LEU A 114 1.41 11.46 3.90
CA LEU A 114 2.81 11.11 4.14
C LEU A 114 3.64 11.30 2.87
N ARG A 115 4.86 11.82 3.03
CA ARG A 115 5.84 11.81 1.93
C ARG A 115 6.55 10.48 1.90
N TYR A 116 6.60 9.87 0.73
CA TYR A 116 7.28 8.60 0.56
C TYR A 116 8.05 8.55 -0.76
N LYS A 117 9.14 7.80 -0.76
CA LYS A 117 9.91 7.48 -1.96
C LYS A 117 9.43 6.16 -2.54
N PHE A 118 9.05 6.20 -3.80
CA PHE A 118 9.03 5.00 -4.63
C PHE A 118 10.17 5.04 -5.61
N LEU A 119 10.67 3.85 -5.86
CA LEU A 119 11.49 3.56 -7.01
C LEU A 119 10.59 3.42 -8.20
N SER A 120 10.45 4.51 -8.95
CA SER A 120 9.96 4.39 -10.31
C SER A 120 11.06 4.78 -11.29
N ARG A 121 11.54 3.81 -12.05
CA ARG A 121 12.42 4.00 -13.21
C ARG A 121 11.62 4.10 -14.51
N GLY A 122 10.29 4.24 -14.45
CA GLY A 122 9.45 4.62 -15.59
C GLY A 122 8.85 3.45 -16.38
N GLY A 123 8.45 2.36 -15.71
CA GLY A 123 7.80 1.19 -16.34
C GLY A 123 6.53 0.71 -15.62
N ASN A 124 5.78 -0.22 -16.23
CA ASN A 124 4.63 -0.88 -15.59
C ASN A 124 5.04 -1.94 -14.55
N LEU A 125 6.27 -2.44 -14.68
CA LEU A 125 6.94 -3.39 -13.79
C LEU A 125 8.32 -2.81 -13.51
N GLU A 126 8.62 -2.51 -12.25
CA GLU A 126 9.92 -2.00 -11.85
C GLU A 126 10.90 -3.17 -11.77
N PRO A 127 12.10 -3.08 -12.39
CA PRO A 127 13.04 -4.18 -12.38
C PRO A 127 13.52 -4.45 -10.94
N PRO A 128 13.78 -5.73 -10.58
CA PRO A 128 14.41 -6.06 -9.31
C PRO A 128 15.72 -5.29 -9.17
N LEU A 129 15.96 -4.74 -7.98
CA LEU A 129 17.16 -3.96 -7.70
C LEU A 129 18.10 -4.74 -6.81
N SER A 130 19.38 -4.54 -7.08
CA SER A 130 20.44 -5.09 -6.25
C SER A 130 20.48 -4.37 -4.90
N ILE A 131 20.84 -5.09 -3.84
CA ILE A 131 20.99 -4.51 -2.49
C ILE A 131 22.00 -3.34 -2.47
N GLU A 132 22.95 -3.30 -3.38
CA GLU A 132 23.94 -2.23 -3.52
C GLU A 132 23.31 -0.86 -3.84
N ALA A 133 22.10 -0.84 -4.42
CA ALA A 133 21.38 0.41 -4.69
C ALA A 133 20.66 0.99 -3.45
N MET A 134 20.76 0.35 -2.28
CA MET A 134 19.98 0.71 -1.10
C MET A 134 20.23 2.15 -0.60
N SER A 135 21.40 2.73 -0.88
CA SER A 135 21.70 4.14 -0.57
C SER A 135 20.74 5.12 -1.24
N ASP A 136 20.21 4.79 -2.43
CA ASP A 136 19.28 5.64 -3.16
C ASP A 136 17.89 5.69 -2.50
N TYR A 137 17.61 4.75 -1.58
CA TYR A 137 16.33 4.59 -0.86
C TYR A 137 16.45 4.84 0.63
N ASP A 138 17.56 5.44 1.06
CA ASP A 138 17.68 5.92 2.41
C ASP A 138 16.70 7.07 2.65
N ALA A 139 16.11 7.07 3.84
CA ALA A 139 14.98 7.92 4.22
C ALA A 139 15.01 8.20 5.73
N ASP A 140 14.06 9.00 6.23
CA ASP A 140 13.95 9.23 7.67
C ASP A 140 13.40 8.00 8.40
N ILE A 141 12.52 7.25 7.73
CA ILE A 141 11.97 5.97 8.18
C ILE A 141 12.05 4.97 7.03
N LEU A 142 12.51 3.75 7.33
CA LEU A 142 12.56 2.65 6.37
C LEU A 142 11.71 1.48 6.86
N PHE A 143 10.76 1.04 6.05
CA PHE A 143 10.06 -0.23 6.27
C PHE A 143 10.62 -1.30 5.32
N ILE A 144 11.05 -2.41 5.90
CA ILE A 144 11.58 -3.57 5.18
C ILE A 144 10.55 -4.69 5.29
N VAL A 145 9.82 -4.92 4.21
CA VAL A 145 8.87 -6.03 4.11
C VAL A 145 9.66 -7.32 3.90
N ASN A 146 9.57 -8.22 4.87
CA ASN A 146 10.40 -9.41 5.00
C ASN A 146 9.87 -10.58 4.16
N VAL A 147 10.05 -10.51 2.84
CA VAL A 147 9.69 -11.61 1.92
C VAL A 147 10.62 -12.81 2.08
N ALA A 148 11.88 -12.57 2.45
CA ALA A 148 12.90 -13.61 2.64
C ALA A 148 12.74 -14.42 3.95
N GLU A 149 11.76 -14.08 4.79
CA GLU A 149 11.52 -14.66 6.12
C GLU A 149 12.79 -14.72 7.01
N LYS A 150 13.66 -13.72 6.89
CA LYS A 150 14.92 -13.66 7.66
C LYS A 150 14.72 -13.00 9.03
N PRO A 151 15.51 -13.38 10.06
CA PRO A 151 15.46 -12.69 11.35
C PRO A 151 15.94 -11.24 11.20
N SER A 152 15.50 -10.35 12.10
CA SER A 152 15.91 -8.93 12.08
C SER A 152 17.43 -8.72 12.13
N SER A 153 18.16 -9.63 12.79
CA SER A 153 19.63 -9.63 12.83
C SER A 153 20.26 -9.72 11.44
N PHE A 154 19.65 -10.44 10.51
CA PHE A 154 20.13 -10.55 9.13
C PHE A 154 20.25 -9.16 8.49
N TYR A 155 19.22 -8.32 8.66
CA TYR A 155 19.19 -6.97 8.10
C TYR A 155 20.11 -6.03 8.87
N PHE A 156 19.98 -5.97 10.19
CA PHE A 156 20.67 -4.97 11.01
C PHE A 156 22.16 -5.28 11.26
N GLN A 157 22.64 -6.48 10.94
CA GLN A 157 24.08 -6.78 10.93
C GLN A 157 24.72 -6.60 9.54
N HIS A 158 23.92 -6.54 8.48
CA HIS A 158 24.41 -6.39 7.12
C HIS A 158 25.07 -5.00 6.90
N PRO A 159 26.29 -4.92 6.34
CA PRO A 159 27.02 -3.66 6.18
C PRO A 159 26.23 -2.58 5.41
N ILE A 160 25.57 -2.96 4.31
CA ILE A 160 24.77 -2.03 3.50
C ILE A 160 23.63 -1.42 4.31
N PHE A 161 22.77 -2.23 4.95
CA PHE A 161 21.67 -1.73 5.76
C PHE A 161 22.18 -0.90 6.95
N ARG A 162 23.24 -1.33 7.65
CA ARG A 162 23.86 -0.56 8.74
C ARG A 162 24.35 0.82 8.33
N SER A 163 24.68 1.01 7.06
CA SER A 163 25.14 2.31 6.56
C SER A 163 24.03 3.34 6.40
N LEU A 164 22.77 2.91 6.32
CA LEU A 164 21.59 3.75 6.10
C LEU A 164 21.28 4.63 7.31
N LYS A 165 20.91 5.88 7.06
CA LYS A 165 20.42 6.86 8.03
C LYS A 165 19.26 6.30 8.84
N ALA A 166 18.28 5.66 8.20
CA ALA A 166 17.14 5.07 8.92
C ALA A 166 17.58 4.03 9.95
N VAL A 167 18.54 3.15 9.61
CA VAL A 167 19.06 2.12 10.52
C VAL A 167 19.89 2.76 11.64
N LYS A 168 20.80 3.68 11.31
CA LYS A 168 21.62 4.42 12.28
C LYS A 168 20.78 5.18 13.32
N ASN A 169 19.62 5.67 12.91
CA ASN A 169 18.70 6.40 13.78
C ASN A 169 17.67 5.50 14.49
N ASN A 170 17.76 4.18 14.37
CA ASN A 170 16.77 3.22 14.92
C ASN A 170 15.34 3.45 14.39
N ARG A 171 15.23 3.83 13.12
CA ARG A 171 13.97 4.09 12.39
C ARG A 171 13.83 3.19 11.16
N ALA A 172 14.47 2.04 11.18
CA ALA A 172 14.26 0.97 10.22
C ALA A 172 13.50 -0.18 10.88
N TYR A 173 12.40 -0.61 10.26
CA TYR A 173 11.48 -1.58 10.85
C TYR A 173 11.28 -2.75 9.89
N ILE A 174 11.47 -3.96 10.41
CA ILE A 174 11.12 -5.19 9.69
C ILE A 174 9.63 -5.44 9.91
N VAL A 175 8.88 -5.60 8.82
CA VAL A 175 7.42 -5.74 8.85
C VAL A 175 6.96 -6.94 8.02
N GLU A 176 5.77 -7.43 8.36
CA GLU A 176 5.21 -8.65 7.78
C GLU A 176 4.62 -8.40 6.39
N GLN A 177 4.96 -9.28 5.44
CA GLN A 177 4.42 -9.22 4.08
C GLN A 177 2.90 -9.35 4.06
N GLU A 178 2.32 -10.20 4.89
CA GLU A 178 0.86 -10.38 4.95
C GLU A 178 0.13 -9.05 5.20
N THR A 179 0.68 -8.20 6.08
CA THR A 179 0.11 -6.89 6.38
C THR A 179 0.38 -5.88 5.26
N TRP A 180 1.61 -5.82 4.76
CA TRP A 180 2.05 -4.79 3.81
C TRP A 180 1.72 -5.09 2.33
N SER A 181 1.21 -6.30 2.05
CA SER A 181 0.66 -6.70 0.74
C SER A 181 -0.86 -6.95 0.77
N ALA A 182 -1.53 -6.70 1.90
CA ALA A 182 -2.97 -6.89 2.02
C ALA A 182 -3.77 -5.94 1.10
N GLN A 183 -5.01 -6.31 0.83
CA GLN A 183 -5.97 -5.52 0.04
C GLN A 183 -7.24 -5.25 0.85
N GLY A 184 -8.03 -4.27 0.41
CA GLY A 184 -9.30 -3.92 1.03
C GLY A 184 -9.18 -3.32 2.44
N MET A 185 -10.34 -3.08 3.06
CA MET A 185 -10.41 -2.33 4.33
C MET A 185 -9.80 -3.05 5.53
N LEU A 186 -9.77 -4.38 5.52
CA LEU A 186 -9.13 -5.15 6.59
C LEU A 186 -7.61 -5.00 6.52
N GLY A 187 -7.05 -5.08 5.31
CA GLY A 187 -5.64 -4.77 5.06
C GLY A 187 -5.30 -3.34 5.45
N ALA A 188 -6.15 -2.37 5.07
CA ALA A 188 -5.96 -0.96 5.41
C ALA A 188 -5.84 -0.76 6.94
N ASN A 189 -6.69 -1.44 7.70
CA ASN A 189 -6.67 -1.38 9.15
C ASN A 189 -5.44 -2.06 9.78
N LYS A 190 -4.95 -3.18 9.21
CA LYS A 190 -3.69 -3.81 9.65
C LYS A 190 -2.50 -2.90 9.39
N LEU A 191 -2.43 -2.30 8.19
CA LEU A 191 -1.37 -1.35 7.85
C LEU A 191 -1.40 -0.13 8.80
N LEU A 192 -2.59 0.41 9.09
CA LEU A 192 -2.72 1.50 10.06
C LEU A 192 -2.19 1.11 11.44
N ASN A 193 -2.40 -0.13 11.91
CA ASN A 193 -1.84 -0.58 13.20
C ASN A 193 -0.31 -0.44 13.22
N ASP A 194 0.36 -0.88 12.15
CA ASP A 194 1.81 -0.73 12.03
C ASP A 194 2.24 0.74 11.97
N LEU A 195 1.52 1.59 11.25
CA LEU A 195 1.82 3.02 11.21
C LEU A 195 1.65 3.69 12.59
N PHE A 196 0.59 3.36 13.33
CA PHE A 196 0.42 3.81 14.72
C PHE A 196 1.51 3.26 15.66
N LYS A 197 2.04 2.08 15.37
CA LYS A 197 3.12 1.47 16.17
C LYS A 197 4.46 2.14 15.93
N TYR A 198 4.82 2.38 14.67
CA TYR A 198 6.18 2.74 14.29
C TYR A 198 6.39 4.23 13.99
N LEU A 199 5.34 4.94 13.54
CA LEU A 199 5.49 6.37 13.30
C LEU A 199 5.56 7.14 14.64
N PRO A 200 6.39 8.18 14.72
CA PRO A 200 6.57 8.95 15.95
C PRO A 200 5.26 9.64 16.38
N GLN A 201 5.23 10.06 17.64
CA GLN A 201 4.26 11.04 18.09
C GLN A 201 4.85 12.43 17.80
N GLY A 202 4.09 13.28 17.11
CA GLY A 202 4.35 14.70 17.03
C GLY A 202 4.20 15.31 18.41
N GLY A 203 5.22 16.08 18.83
CA GLY A 203 5.17 16.92 20.02
C GLY A 203 4.34 18.17 19.81
#